data_AF-A0A286UF66-F1
#
_entry.id   AF-A0A286UF66-F1
#
_cell.length_a   1.000
_cell.length_b   1.000
_cell.length_c   1.000
_cell.angle_alpha   90.00
_cell.angle_beta   90.00
_cell.angle_gamma   90.00
#
_symmetry.space_group_name_H-M   'P 1'
#
loop_
_entity.id
_entity.type
_entity.pdbx_description
1 polymer ?
#
loop_
_entity_poly.entity_id
_entity_poly.type
_entity_poly.pdbx_seq_one_letter_code
_entity_poly.pdbx_strand_id
1 'polypeptide(L)'
;MATPATIPNETLLTAVESADNFDFHQHKDELTVFCLSNDTTSFAAPIGLLWPEVVEALREDNEDSIKEGKLPTWGFLPDDNTELNDLHPQRRISHAFFSSHIAPNSSARSEAIDATLTRWRQSGKFSNVIGGRLWRNELYPIYADPFRCLAHLQKGSVDGSADGVVFNVERAAAALFGVVTYGVHMTIFQRPAFGKEGEVMIWVATRSKTKQTWPGWLDNSVAGGIPSGMSPFESLVKESMEEASLAEDIVRKHTHSVGAVSYFFQKGRWLQPEVEFVYDLEIPSTLPEESDSFQPKPLDGEVEKFEFLPLSEVVARIHKGLFKPNCAVVLVDFLIRHGFITPELEPNYLEINTRIHSTFEYTQWARI
;
A
#
# COMPACT_ATOMS: atom_id res chain seq x y z
N MET A 1 -2.89 13.56 -27.83
CA MET A 1 -2.25 13.01 -26.61
C MET A 1 -2.95 11.71 -26.32
N ALA A 2 -2.23 10.60 -26.22
CA ALA A 2 -2.85 9.30 -25.98
C ALA A 2 -3.40 9.28 -24.55
N THR A 3 -4.71 9.09 -24.41
CA THR A 3 -5.35 8.60 -23.18
C THR A 3 -4.60 7.33 -22.75
N PRO A 4 -4.34 7.10 -21.45
CA PRO A 4 -3.76 5.82 -21.03
C PRO A 4 -4.62 4.70 -21.61
N ALA A 5 -3.98 3.76 -22.33
CA ALA A 5 -4.67 2.58 -22.83
C ALA A 5 -5.17 1.81 -21.61
N THR A 6 -6.46 1.90 -21.36
CA THR A 6 -7.13 1.38 -20.17
C THR A 6 -8.10 0.32 -20.63
N ILE A 7 -8.11 -0.80 -19.92
CA ILE A 7 -9.15 -1.81 -20.07
C ILE A 7 -10.35 -1.24 -19.31
N PRO A 8 -11.51 -1.03 -19.98
CA PRO A 8 -12.71 -0.58 -19.29
C PRO A 8 -13.09 -1.57 -18.17
N ASN A 9 -13.53 -1.04 -17.05
CA ASN A 9 -14.15 -1.82 -15.98
C ASN A 9 -15.63 -2.02 -16.32
N GLU A 10 -15.98 -3.23 -16.73
CA GLU A 10 -17.37 -3.58 -17.08
C GLU A 10 -18.30 -3.43 -15.86
N THR A 11 -17.77 -3.62 -14.65
CA THR A 11 -18.50 -3.50 -13.38
C THR A 11 -17.64 -2.82 -12.30
N LEU A 12 -18.24 -2.42 -11.18
CA LEU A 12 -17.47 -1.97 -10.02
C LEU A 12 -16.62 -3.09 -9.40
N LEU A 13 -17.07 -4.34 -9.51
CA LEU A 13 -16.27 -5.50 -9.12
C LEU A 13 -14.96 -5.57 -9.92
N THR A 14 -15.01 -5.41 -11.24
CA THR A 14 -13.78 -5.42 -12.07
C THR A 14 -12.84 -4.26 -11.71
N ALA A 15 -13.36 -3.12 -11.25
CA ALA A 15 -12.53 -2.03 -10.75
C ALA A 15 -11.80 -2.43 -9.46
N VAL A 16 -12.48 -3.13 -8.54
CA VAL A 16 -11.88 -3.66 -7.31
C VAL A 16 -10.87 -4.77 -7.60
N GLU A 17 -11.21 -5.71 -8.48
CA GLU A 17 -10.31 -6.80 -8.91
C GLU A 17 -9.05 -6.27 -9.60
N SER A 18 -9.07 -5.06 -10.15
CA SER A 18 -7.86 -4.44 -10.71
C SER A 18 -6.81 -4.09 -9.65
N ALA A 19 -7.23 -3.93 -8.38
CA ALA A 19 -6.38 -3.67 -7.23
C ALA A 19 -6.18 -4.92 -6.35
N ASP A 20 -7.23 -5.71 -6.12
CA ASP A 20 -7.19 -7.00 -5.42
C ASP A 20 -7.01 -8.13 -6.44
N ASN A 21 -5.82 -8.21 -7.04
CA ASN A 21 -5.55 -9.04 -8.23
C ASN A 21 -4.60 -10.22 -7.97
N PHE A 22 -4.23 -10.47 -6.72
CA PHE A 22 -3.37 -11.59 -6.34
C PHE A 22 -4.18 -12.75 -5.77
N ASP A 23 -4.07 -13.93 -6.38
CA ASP A 23 -4.63 -15.16 -5.83
C ASP A 23 -3.57 -15.90 -5.00
N PHE A 24 -3.67 -15.75 -3.67
CA PHE A 24 -2.79 -16.42 -2.73
C PHE A 24 -2.83 -17.95 -2.87
N HIS A 25 -4.00 -18.53 -3.10
CA HIS A 25 -4.16 -19.99 -3.12
C HIS A 25 -3.52 -20.62 -4.36
N GLN A 26 -3.47 -19.89 -5.47
CA GLN A 26 -2.80 -20.33 -6.68
C GLN A 26 -1.27 -20.33 -6.55
N HIS A 27 -0.71 -19.41 -5.74
CA HIS A 27 0.73 -19.14 -5.73
C HIS A 27 1.44 -19.51 -4.44
N LYS A 28 0.73 -19.81 -3.34
CA LYS A 28 1.34 -20.10 -2.02
C LYS A 28 2.49 -21.12 -2.10
N ASP A 29 2.35 -22.16 -2.91
CA ASP A 29 3.30 -23.27 -3.04
C ASP A 29 4.60 -22.87 -3.76
N GLU A 30 4.68 -21.65 -4.29
CA GLU A 30 5.87 -21.05 -4.91
C GLU A 30 6.60 -20.07 -3.96
N LEU A 31 5.97 -19.67 -2.85
CA LEU A 31 6.42 -18.55 -2.02
C LEU A 31 7.19 -18.99 -0.77
N THR A 32 8.28 -18.31 -0.48
CA THR A 32 9.01 -18.46 0.78
C THR A 32 8.47 -17.48 1.82
N VAL A 33 8.24 -17.97 3.04
CA VAL A 33 7.76 -17.14 4.15
C VAL A 33 8.89 -16.26 4.66
N PHE A 34 8.67 -14.95 4.77
CA PHE A 34 9.63 -14.02 5.38
C PHE A 34 9.30 -13.79 6.86
N CYS A 35 10.29 -14.01 7.71
CA CYS A 35 10.19 -13.99 9.17
C CYS A 35 11.25 -13.08 9.80
N LEU A 36 11.05 -12.67 11.06
CA LEU A 36 12.02 -11.87 11.81
C LEU A 36 13.20 -12.70 12.31
N SER A 37 12.96 -13.95 12.70
CA SER A 37 13.94 -14.85 13.31
C SER A 37 13.64 -16.31 12.96
N ASN A 38 14.45 -17.23 13.49
CA ASN A 38 14.27 -18.67 13.34
C ASN A 38 13.49 -19.32 14.50
N ASP A 39 12.71 -18.56 15.25
CA ASP A 39 11.92 -19.08 16.35
C ASP A 39 10.46 -19.32 15.96
N THR A 40 9.79 -20.18 16.72
CA THR A 40 8.40 -20.59 16.47
C THR A 40 7.42 -19.42 16.57
N THR A 41 7.73 -18.38 17.34
CA THR A 41 6.89 -17.19 17.46
C THR A 41 6.91 -16.41 16.14
N SER A 42 8.10 -16.25 15.55
CA SER A 42 8.25 -15.59 14.27
C SER A 42 7.62 -16.38 13.12
N PHE A 43 7.65 -17.73 13.15
CA PHE A 43 6.98 -18.53 12.13
C PHE A 43 5.45 -18.44 12.23
N ALA A 44 4.92 -18.24 13.43
CA ALA A 44 3.48 -18.01 13.63
C ALA A 44 3.02 -16.60 13.25
N ALA A 45 3.94 -15.65 13.07
CA ALA A 45 3.67 -14.25 12.73
C ALA A 45 4.63 -13.77 11.62
N PRO A 46 4.48 -14.28 10.38
CA PRO A 46 5.32 -13.89 9.27
C PRO A 46 5.09 -12.42 8.91
N ILE A 47 6.14 -11.80 8.36
CA ILE A 47 6.16 -10.37 8.03
C ILE A 47 6.00 -10.10 6.53
N GLY A 48 6.20 -11.11 5.69
CA GLY A 48 6.07 -10.98 4.23
C GLY A 48 6.19 -12.31 3.50
N LEU A 49 6.15 -12.23 2.17
CA LEU A 49 6.22 -13.35 1.24
C LEU A 49 7.24 -13.05 0.14
N LEU A 50 8.15 -14.00 -0.11
CA LEU A 50 9.24 -13.85 -1.06
C LEU A 50 9.05 -14.77 -2.26
N TRP A 51 9.30 -14.22 -3.45
CA TRP A 51 9.51 -15.04 -4.62
C TRP A 51 10.91 -15.70 -4.59
N PRO A 52 11.08 -16.87 -5.23
CA PRO A 52 12.34 -17.60 -5.24
C PRO A 52 13.56 -16.77 -5.67
N GLU A 53 13.40 -15.82 -6.60
CA GLU A 53 14.52 -14.98 -7.06
C GLU A 53 14.99 -13.99 -6.01
N VAL A 54 14.10 -13.56 -5.12
CA VAL A 54 14.47 -12.72 -3.97
C VAL A 54 15.23 -13.57 -2.96
N VAL A 55 14.77 -14.80 -2.70
CA VAL A 55 15.47 -15.74 -1.81
C VAL A 55 16.88 -16.04 -2.33
N GLU A 56 17.02 -16.30 -3.63
CA GLU A 56 18.34 -16.56 -4.22
C GLU A 56 19.25 -15.32 -4.13
N ALA A 57 18.70 -14.13 -4.34
CA ALA A 57 19.44 -12.88 -4.15
C ALA A 57 19.94 -12.68 -2.71
N LEU A 58 19.16 -13.11 -1.70
CA LEU A 58 19.57 -13.06 -0.29
C LEU A 58 20.68 -14.10 0.00
N ARG A 59 20.65 -15.25 -0.66
CA ARG A 59 21.69 -16.28 -0.53
C ARG A 59 23.01 -15.81 -1.15
N GLU A 60 22.96 -15.23 -2.34
CA GLU A 60 24.13 -14.62 -2.98
C GLU A 60 24.72 -13.51 -2.10
N ASP A 61 23.89 -12.67 -1.47
CA ASP A 61 24.34 -11.61 -0.55
C ASP A 61 25.07 -12.18 0.69
N ASN A 62 24.61 -13.33 1.20
CA ASN A 62 25.32 -14.06 2.25
C ASN A 62 26.66 -14.62 1.77
N GLU A 63 26.72 -15.21 0.58
CA GLU A 63 27.96 -15.74 0.02
C GLU A 63 29.02 -14.65 -0.13
N ASP A 64 28.62 -13.47 -0.61
CA ASP A 64 29.51 -12.32 -0.74
C ASP A 64 29.94 -11.78 0.64
N SER A 65 29.03 -11.72 1.61
CA SER A 65 29.37 -11.36 2.99
C SER A 65 30.41 -12.32 3.60
N ILE A 66 30.27 -13.62 3.36
CA ILE A 66 31.21 -14.64 3.84
C ILE A 66 32.59 -14.47 3.17
N LYS A 67 32.64 -14.20 1.86
CA LYS A 67 33.91 -13.93 1.15
C LYS A 67 34.65 -12.72 1.72
N GLU A 68 33.91 -11.73 2.24
CA GLU A 68 34.45 -10.56 2.94
C GLU A 68 34.79 -10.81 4.43
N GLY A 69 34.61 -12.03 4.93
CA GLY A 69 34.86 -12.40 6.33
C GLY A 69 33.81 -11.89 7.32
N LYS A 70 32.60 -11.53 6.84
CA LYS A 70 31.47 -11.09 7.65
C LYS A 70 30.55 -12.27 7.98
N LEU A 71 29.75 -12.12 9.03
CA LEU A 71 28.68 -13.08 9.33
C LEU A 71 27.53 -12.92 8.32
N PRO A 72 26.82 -14.00 7.98
CA PRO A 72 25.68 -13.94 7.05
C PRO A 72 24.54 -13.09 7.60
N THR A 73 23.96 -12.21 6.77
CA THR A 73 22.83 -11.37 7.15
C THR A 73 21.53 -12.18 7.31
N TRP A 74 21.36 -13.18 6.45
CA TRP A 74 20.12 -13.92 6.28
C TRP A 74 20.25 -15.37 6.76
N GLY A 75 19.21 -15.92 7.36
CA GLY A 75 19.07 -17.34 7.63
C GLY A 75 17.94 -17.94 6.80
N PHE A 76 18.02 -19.25 6.57
CA PHE A 76 17.08 -19.99 5.73
C PHE A 76 16.73 -21.33 6.36
N LEU A 77 15.47 -21.74 6.24
CA LEU A 77 15.05 -23.12 6.50
C LEU A 77 14.76 -23.83 5.17
N PRO A 78 15.39 -24.99 4.91
CA PRO A 78 15.03 -25.83 3.78
C PRO A 78 13.54 -26.20 3.80
N ASP A 79 13.00 -26.48 2.62
CA ASP A 79 11.73 -27.19 2.51
C ASP A 79 12.01 -28.70 2.45
N ASP A 80 11.55 -29.45 3.45
CA ASP A 80 11.72 -30.90 3.52
C ASP A 80 10.62 -31.66 2.75
N ASN A 81 9.64 -30.97 2.17
CA ASN A 81 8.56 -31.58 1.39
C ASN A 81 9.04 -31.97 -0.01
N THR A 82 9.49 -33.22 -0.17
CA THR A 82 10.03 -33.73 -1.44
C THR A 82 9.02 -33.67 -2.58
N GLU A 83 7.74 -33.94 -2.33
CA GLU A 83 6.70 -33.89 -3.37
C GLU A 83 6.46 -32.46 -3.88
N LEU A 84 6.43 -31.49 -2.95
CA LEU A 84 6.29 -30.08 -3.29
C LEU A 84 7.51 -29.55 -4.03
N ASN A 85 8.71 -29.92 -3.57
CA ASN A 85 9.98 -29.57 -4.21
C ASN A 85 10.08 -30.12 -5.64
N ASP A 86 9.52 -31.30 -5.93
CA ASP A 86 9.50 -31.86 -7.28
C ASP A 86 8.58 -31.07 -8.22
N LEU A 87 7.47 -30.54 -7.71
CA LEU A 87 6.52 -29.69 -8.46
C LEU A 87 7.03 -28.25 -8.62
N HIS A 88 7.68 -27.71 -7.59
CA HIS A 88 8.18 -26.34 -7.52
C HIS A 88 9.67 -26.30 -7.19
N PRO A 89 10.55 -26.75 -8.10
CA PRO A 89 11.99 -26.95 -7.82
C PRO A 89 12.77 -25.65 -7.51
N GLN A 90 12.14 -24.49 -7.72
CA GLN A 90 12.68 -23.18 -7.38
C GLN A 90 12.45 -22.81 -5.92
N ARG A 91 11.36 -23.28 -5.29
CA ARG A 91 11.06 -23.05 -3.88
C ARG A 91 11.68 -24.16 -3.03
N ARG A 92 13.01 -24.10 -2.84
CA ARG A 92 13.74 -25.05 -1.97
C ARG A 92 13.84 -24.62 -0.51
N ILE A 93 13.37 -23.41 -0.23
CA ILE A 93 13.46 -22.74 1.06
C ILE A 93 12.04 -22.42 1.51
N SER A 94 11.64 -22.96 2.65
CA SER A 94 10.33 -22.70 3.24
C SER A 94 10.29 -21.33 3.91
N HIS A 95 11.37 -20.97 4.62
CA HIS A 95 11.46 -19.73 5.40
C HIS A 95 12.79 -19.00 5.17
N ALA A 96 12.72 -17.67 5.11
CA ALA A 96 13.86 -16.76 5.17
C ALA A 96 13.70 -15.79 6.34
N PHE A 97 14.78 -15.43 7.01
CA PHE A 97 14.74 -14.55 8.20
C PHE A 97 16.07 -13.83 8.42
N PHE A 98 16.09 -12.85 9.32
CA PHE A 98 17.36 -12.24 9.77
C PHE A 98 18.16 -13.23 10.62
N SER A 99 19.49 -13.26 10.43
CA SER A 99 20.38 -14.09 11.25
C SER A 99 20.30 -13.75 12.73
N SER A 100 20.60 -14.73 13.59
CA SER A 100 20.43 -14.64 15.05
C SER A 100 21.16 -13.48 15.74
N HIS A 101 22.24 -12.96 15.15
CA HIS A 101 22.99 -11.81 15.67
C HIS A 101 22.38 -10.45 15.27
N ILE A 102 21.40 -10.44 14.35
CA ILE A 102 20.67 -9.26 13.85
C ILE A 102 19.23 -9.29 14.36
N ALA A 103 18.59 -10.47 14.30
CA ALA A 103 17.17 -10.68 14.54
C ALA A 103 16.61 -10.09 15.83
N PRO A 104 17.32 -9.98 16.98
CA PRO A 104 16.75 -9.39 18.19
C PRO A 104 16.58 -7.86 18.16
N ASN A 105 17.27 -7.13 17.28
CA ASN A 105 17.34 -5.66 17.33
C ASN A 105 16.75 -5.01 16.07
N SER A 106 15.74 -4.12 16.23
CA SER A 106 15.06 -3.44 15.10
C SER A 106 15.95 -2.51 14.29
N SER A 107 16.87 -1.79 14.94
CA SER A 107 17.86 -0.95 14.24
C SER A 107 18.80 -1.83 13.42
N ALA A 108 19.31 -2.91 14.00
CA ALA A 108 20.19 -3.84 13.29
C ALA A 108 19.48 -4.48 12.08
N ARG A 109 18.20 -4.85 12.20
CA ARG A 109 17.40 -5.34 11.07
C ARG A 109 17.25 -4.28 9.97
N SER A 110 17.00 -3.03 10.34
CA SER A 110 16.86 -1.90 9.40
C SER A 110 18.18 -1.61 8.67
N GLU A 111 19.30 -1.59 9.40
CA GLU A 111 20.65 -1.43 8.83
C GLU A 111 21.02 -2.59 7.90
N ALA A 112 20.69 -3.82 8.29
CA ALA A 112 20.96 -5.02 7.51
C ALA A 112 20.22 -5.04 6.17
N ILE A 113 18.92 -4.74 6.18
CA ILE A 113 18.11 -4.73 4.96
C ILE A 113 18.49 -3.54 4.07
N ASP A 114 18.76 -2.36 4.63
CA ASP A 114 19.23 -1.19 3.87
C ASP A 114 20.58 -1.46 3.19
N ALA A 115 21.53 -2.05 3.90
CA ALA A 115 22.83 -2.41 3.34
C ALA A 115 22.69 -3.43 2.21
N THR A 116 21.80 -4.43 2.37
CA THR A 116 21.50 -5.43 1.33
C THR A 116 20.90 -4.78 0.08
N LEU A 117 19.87 -3.94 0.27
CA LEU A 117 19.21 -3.24 -0.82
C LEU A 117 20.12 -2.25 -1.54
N THR A 118 21.01 -1.60 -0.80
CA THR A 118 22.05 -0.71 -1.37
C THR A 118 23.00 -1.49 -2.27
N ARG A 119 23.48 -2.67 -1.85
CA ARG A 119 24.33 -3.55 -2.69
C ARG A 119 23.59 -4.04 -3.92
N TRP A 120 22.33 -4.47 -3.77
CA TRP A 120 21.49 -4.89 -4.91
C TRP A 120 21.29 -3.76 -5.91
N ARG A 121 20.98 -2.55 -5.43
CA ARG A 121 20.84 -1.36 -6.28
C ARG A 121 22.14 -1.05 -7.03
N GLN A 122 23.29 -1.07 -6.34
CA GLN A 122 24.60 -0.77 -6.92
C GLN A 122 25.03 -1.81 -7.97
N SER A 123 24.69 -3.08 -7.76
CA SER A 123 24.97 -4.16 -8.71
C SER A 123 23.95 -4.27 -9.85
N GLY A 124 22.90 -3.44 -9.85
CA GLY A 124 21.83 -3.47 -10.86
C GLY A 124 20.81 -4.61 -10.67
N LYS A 125 20.86 -5.32 -9.56
CA LYS A 125 19.87 -6.34 -9.20
C LYS A 125 18.52 -5.69 -8.93
N PHE A 126 17.45 -6.29 -9.46
CA PHE A 126 16.09 -5.74 -9.41
C PHE A 126 16.01 -4.28 -9.90
N SER A 127 16.76 -3.93 -10.95
CA SER A 127 16.82 -2.56 -11.48
C SER A 127 15.48 -2.00 -11.95
N ASN A 128 14.51 -2.86 -12.27
CA ASN A 128 13.12 -2.52 -12.58
C ASN A 128 12.26 -2.20 -11.34
N VAL A 129 12.79 -2.37 -10.13
CA VAL A 129 12.11 -2.11 -8.85
C VAL A 129 12.85 -1.07 -8.04
N ILE A 130 14.15 -1.29 -7.77
CA ILE A 130 14.98 -0.43 -6.89
C ILE A 130 16.06 0.35 -7.65
N GLY A 131 16.09 0.26 -8.98
CA GLY A 131 17.12 0.89 -9.80
C GLY A 131 16.90 2.38 -10.06
N GLY A 132 18.01 3.12 -10.21
CA GLY A 132 18.01 4.50 -10.71
C GLY A 132 17.01 5.42 -10.01
N ARG A 133 16.07 5.98 -10.79
CA ARG A 133 15.03 6.91 -10.32
C ARG A 133 13.93 6.24 -9.49
N LEU A 134 13.80 4.90 -9.51
CA LEU A 134 12.71 4.20 -8.82
C LEU A 134 12.89 4.20 -7.30
N TRP A 135 14.14 4.29 -6.84
CA TRP A 135 14.48 4.50 -5.44
C TRP A 135 13.93 5.85 -4.94
N ARG A 136 13.25 5.85 -3.80
CA ARG A 136 12.50 6.99 -3.28
C ARG A 136 13.24 7.76 -2.20
N ASN A 137 14.21 7.15 -1.52
CA ASN A 137 14.79 7.69 -0.29
C ASN A 137 13.71 7.94 0.77
N GLU A 138 12.77 7.01 0.85
CA GLU A 138 11.63 7.08 1.77
C GLU A 138 11.51 5.71 2.42
N LEU A 139 11.59 5.69 3.74
CA LEU A 139 11.51 4.46 4.51
C LEU A 139 10.07 4.20 4.93
N TYR A 140 9.60 2.98 4.72
CA TYR A 140 8.33 2.49 5.24
C TYR A 140 8.53 1.65 6.51
N PRO A 141 7.67 1.82 7.52
CA PRO A 141 7.69 1.00 8.73
C PRO A 141 7.07 -0.37 8.47
N ILE A 142 7.76 -1.43 8.88
CA ILE A 142 7.23 -2.79 8.88
C ILE A 142 6.84 -3.16 10.30
N TYR A 143 5.68 -3.78 10.47
CA TYR A 143 5.11 -4.19 11.77
C TYR A 143 5.09 -5.71 11.89
N ALA A 144 5.19 -6.22 13.13
CA ALA A 144 5.12 -7.66 13.39
C ALA A 144 3.74 -8.25 13.03
N ASP A 145 2.67 -7.51 13.34
CA ASP A 145 1.30 -7.82 12.98
C ASP A 145 0.76 -6.62 12.19
N PRO A 146 0.44 -6.79 10.90
CA PRO A 146 0.02 -5.68 10.06
C PRO A 146 -1.31 -5.06 10.48
N PHE A 147 -2.16 -5.81 11.20
CA PHE A 147 -3.45 -5.34 11.69
C PHE A 147 -3.39 -4.76 13.11
N ARG A 148 -2.21 -4.81 13.76
CA ARG A 148 -1.95 -4.15 15.05
C ARG A 148 -0.92 -3.02 14.94
N CYS A 149 -0.68 -2.52 13.73
CA CYS A 149 0.28 -1.47 13.43
C CYS A 149 0.04 -0.16 14.21
N LEU A 150 -1.20 0.13 14.62
CA LEU A 150 -1.56 1.35 15.35
C LEU A 150 -1.48 1.25 16.89
N ALA A 151 -1.08 0.09 17.44
CA ALA A 151 -1.07 -0.13 18.89
C ALA A 151 -0.23 0.91 19.66
N HIS A 152 0.83 1.41 19.03
CA HIS A 152 1.73 2.41 19.61
C HIS A 152 1.14 3.83 19.72
N LEU A 153 0.10 4.15 18.94
CA LEU A 153 -0.56 5.45 19.01
C LEU A 153 -1.47 5.59 20.25
N GLN A 154 -1.65 4.51 21.03
CA GLN A 154 -2.38 4.55 22.29
C GLN A 154 -1.49 5.12 23.41
N LYS A 155 -1.90 6.23 24.03
CA LYS A 155 -1.20 6.84 25.18
C LYS A 155 -1.05 5.81 26.31
N GLY A 156 0.20 5.47 26.65
CA GLY A 156 0.54 4.70 27.86
C GLY A 156 1.37 3.42 27.65
N SER A 157 2.02 3.19 26.51
CA SER A 157 3.00 2.11 26.38
C SER A 157 4.20 2.35 27.33
N VAL A 158 4.45 1.37 28.20
CA VAL A 158 5.40 1.45 29.34
C VAL A 158 6.77 0.85 29.00
N ASP A 159 6.94 0.27 27.81
CA ASP A 159 8.20 -0.25 27.31
C ASP A 159 8.70 0.61 26.15
N GLY A 160 9.96 1.04 26.22
CA GLY A 160 10.61 1.86 25.19
C GLY A 160 10.80 1.19 23.81
N SER A 161 9.98 0.20 23.42
CA SER A 161 9.88 -0.33 22.05
C SER A 161 8.81 0.43 21.26
N ALA A 162 8.92 1.76 21.28
CA ALA A 162 7.80 2.69 21.32
C ALA A 162 6.83 2.71 20.12
N ASP A 163 7.09 2.06 18.98
CA ASP A 163 6.24 2.22 17.78
C ASP A 163 5.69 0.90 17.19
N GLY A 164 5.97 -0.27 17.76
CA GLY A 164 5.57 -1.57 17.19
C GLY A 164 6.25 -1.92 15.83
N VAL A 165 7.08 -1.01 15.32
CA VAL A 165 7.89 -1.17 14.11
C VAL A 165 9.02 -2.16 14.36
N VAL A 166 9.07 -3.20 13.55
CA VAL A 166 10.11 -4.24 13.64
C VAL A 166 11.32 -3.92 12.77
N PHE A 167 11.19 -3.24 11.64
CA PHE A 167 12.30 -2.65 10.91
C PHE A 167 11.75 -1.67 9.87
N ASN A 168 12.62 -0.86 9.30
CA ASN A 168 12.30 0.04 8.20
C ASN A 168 12.91 -0.49 6.90
N VAL A 169 12.19 -0.29 5.80
CA VAL A 169 12.63 -0.69 4.46
C VAL A 169 12.42 0.45 3.47
N GLU A 170 13.31 0.60 2.49
CA GLU A 170 13.10 1.52 1.38
C GLU A 170 11.76 1.20 0.67
N ARG A 171 10.90 2.22 0.50
CA ARG A 171 9.57 2.13 -0.11
C ARG A 171 9.58 1.36 -1.42
N ALA A 172 10.54 1.64 -2.30
CA ALA A 172 10.64 0.97 -3.59
C ALA A 172 10.85 -0.54 -3.46
N ALA A 173 11.49 -0.99 -2.39
CA ALA A 173 11.86 -2.38 -2.17
C ALA A 173 10.80 -3.20 -1.42
N ALA A 174 9.79 -2.57 -0.79
CA ALA A 174 8.76 -3.28 -0.03
C ALA A 174 8.11 -4.41 -0.85
N ALA A 175 7.86 -4.16 -2.15
CA ALA A 175 7.26 -5.14 -3.05
C ALA A 175 8.14 -6.38 -3.34
N LEU A 176 9.46 -6.29 -3.13
CA LEU A 176 10.36 -7.44 -3.23
C LEU A 176 10.18 -8.39 -2.04
N PHE A 177 9.78 -7.86 -0.88
CA PHE A 177 9.62 -8.64 0.35
C PHE A 177 8.18 -9.05 0.63
N GLY A 178 7.22 -8.62 -0.20
CA GLY A 178 5.79 -8.92 -0.01
C GLY A 178 5.27 -8.51 1.36
N VAL A 179 5.85 -7.45 1.94
CA VAL A 179 5.47 -6.92 3.26
C VAL A 179 4.26 -6.00 3.11
N VAL A 180 3.41 -5.95 4.14
CA VAL A 180 2.24 -5.06 4.13
C VAL A 180 2.68 -3.60 4.26
N THR A 181 2.20 -2.75 3.36
CA THR A 181 2.46 -1.31 3.38
C THR A 181 1.18 -0.50 3.63
N TYR A 182 1.35 0.74 4.08
CA TYR A 182 0.25 1.60 4.50
C TYR A 182 0.28 2.94 3.79
N GLY A 183 -0.89 3.46 3.46
CA GLY A 183 -1.07 4.81 2.95
C GLY A 183 -2.32 5.47 3.51
N VAL A 184 -2.52 6.71 3.07
CA VAL A 184 -3.68 7.55 3.41
C VAL A 184 -4.31 8.07 2.14
N HIS A 185 -5.64 8.09 2.14
CA HIS A 185 -6.44 8.57 1.02
C HIS A 185 -7.56 9.46 1.56
N MET A 186 -7.78 10.62 0.93
CA MET A 186 -8.87 11.52 1.27
C MET A 186 -9.77 11.82 0.07
N THR A 187 -11.07 11.79 0.32
CA THR A 187 -12.09 12.26 -0.63
C THR A 187 -12.64 13.61 -0.16
N ILE A 188 -12.40 14.65 -0.95
CA ILE A 188 -12.96 15.98 -0.73
C ILE A 188 -14.23 16.08 -1.58
N PHE A 189 -15.37 16.32 -0.94
CA PHE A 189 -16.66 16.34 -1.61
C PHE A 189 -17.60 17.41 -1.07
N GLN A 190 -18.65 17.72 -1.82
CA GLN A 190 -19.71 18.62 -1.41
C GLN A 190 -21.07 18.02 -1.74
N ARG A 191 -22.00 18.10 -0.79
CA ARG A 191 -23.40 17.73 -1.02
C ARG A 191 -24.20 18.92 -1.54
N PRO A 192 -25.27 18.67 -2.32
CA PRO A 192 -26.28 19.70 -2.58
C PRO A 192 -26.77 20.30 -1.27
N ALA A 193 -26.94 21.62 -1.24
CA ALA A 193 -27.50 22.28 -0.06
C ALA A 193 -28.90 21.71 0.25
N PHE A 194 -29.23 21.62 1.54
CA PHE A 194 -30.50 21.06 1.99
C PHE A 194 -31.70 21.69 1.25
N GLY A 195 -32.55 20.84 0.67
CA GLY A 195 -33.73 21.27 -0.09
C GLY A 195 -33.44 21.75 -1.52
N LYS A 196 -32.20 21.65 -2.01
CA LYS A 196 -31.86 21.86 -3.43
C LYS A 196 -31.68 20.52 -4.14
N GLU A 197 -32.12 20.48 -5.39
CA GLU A 197 -31.78 19.40 -6.31
C GLU A 197 -30.30 19.50 -6.71
N GLY A 198 -29.66 18.35 -6.89
CA GLY A 198 -28.27 18.24 -7.28
C GLY A 198 -27.70 16.87 -6.95
N GLU A 199 -26.44 16.66 -7.32
CA GLU A 199 -25.67 15.46 -6.95
C GLU A 199 -24.46 15.83 -6.10
N VAL A 200 -23.84 14.83 -5.49
CA VAL A 200 -22.56 15.02 -4.79
C VAL A 200 -21.49 15.38 -5.81
N MET A 201 -20.68 16.38 -5.47
CA MET A 201 -19.53 16.82 -6.26
C MET A 201 -18.26 16.38 -5.56
N ILE A 202 -17.25 15.91 -6.28
CA ILE A 202 -15.98 15.40 -5.75
C ILE A 202 -14.82 16.08 -6.45
N TRP A 203 -13.80 16.49 -5.68
CA TRP A 203 -12.52 16.90 -6.25
C TRP A 203 -11.69 15.68 -6.64
N VAL A 204 -11.38 15.57 -7.93
CA VAL A 204 -10.57 14.48 -8.49
C VAL A 204 -9.24 15.03 -8.98
N ALA A 205 -8.14 14.44 -8.54
CA ALA A 205 -6.81 14.80 -9.02
C ALA A 205 -6.48 14.05 -10.31
N THR A 206 -5.72 14.68 -11.20
CA THR A 206 -5.00 14.00 -12.29
C THR A 206 -3.53 13.94 -11.92
N ARG A 207 -2.96 12.73 -11.84
CA ARG A 207 -1.54 12.54 -11.53
C ARG A 207 -0.67 13.19 -12.60
N SER A 208 0.40 13.87 -12.17
CA SER A 208 1.39 14.46 -13.06
C SER A 208 1.96 13.43 -14.04
N LYS A 209 2.23 13.85 -15.27
CA LYS A 209 2.82 12.98 -16.30
C LYS A 209 4.27 12.59 -15.98
N THR A 210 4.91 13.29 -15.04
CA THR A 210 6.27 12.98 -14.58
C THR A 210 6.31 12.00 -13.42
N LYS A 211 5.15 11.67 -12.80
CA LYS A 211 5.07 10.66 -11.74
C LYS A 211 5.62 9.34 -12.24
N GLN A 212 6.39 8.67 -11.38
CA GLN A 212 7.04 7.41 -11.74
C GLN A 212 6.06 6.25 -11.89
N THR A 213 4.96 6.29 -11.13
CA THR A 213 3.88 5.30 -11.16
C THR A 213 2.60 5.96 -11.61
N TRP A 214 1.87 5.29 -12.51
CA TRP A 214 0.56 5.72 -13.00
C TRP A 214 0.51 7.19 -13.49
N PRO A 215 1.44 7.65 -14.34
CA PRO A 215 1.43 9.04 -14.83
C PRO A 215 0.18 9.34 -15.66
N GLY A 216 -0.51 10.45 -15.37
CA GLY A 216 -1.71 10.88 -16.08
C GLY A 216 -3.00 10.14 -15.71
N TRP A 217 -2.96 9.21 -14.75
CA TRP A 217 -4.14 8.54 -14.23
C TRP A 217 -4.89 9.43 -13.24
N LEU A 218 -6.19 9.16 -13.04
CA LEU A 218 -6.97 9.84 -12.01
C LEU A 218 -6.65 9.27 -10.62
N ASP A 219 -6.70 10.13 -9.62
CA ASP A 219 -6.38 9.84 -8.23
C ASP A 219 -7.52 10.29 -7.29
N ASN A 220 -7.42 9.95 -6.01
CA ASN A 220 -8.27 10.60 -5.00
C ASN A 220 -7.87 12.07 -4.82
N SER A 221 -8.62 12.83 -3.99
CA SER A 221 -8.35 14.26 -3.83
C SER A 221 -6.98 14.53 -3.19
N VAL A 222 -6.56 13.66 -2.28
CA VAL A 222 -5.20 13.64 -1.70
C VAL A 222 -4.87 12.16 -1.43
N ALA A 223 -3.68 11.70 -1.78
CA ALA A 223 -3.26 10.34 -1.51
C ALA A 223 -1.74 10.19 -1.38
N GLY A 224 -1.29 9.53 -0.31
CA GLY A 224 0.14 9.34 -0.08
C GLY A 224 0.47 8.13 0.77
N GLY A 225 1.74 7.74 0.74
CA GLY A 225 2.22 6.67 1.62
C GLY A 225 2.47 7.17 3.04
N ILE A 226 2.53 6.26 4.01
CA ILE A 226 2.90 6.61 5.38
C ILE A 226 4.39 6.32 5.59
N PRO A 227 5.27 7.34 5.63
CA PRO A 227 6.68 7.12 5.94
C PRO A 227 6.89 6.74 7.40
N SER A 228 8.02 6.09 7.68
CA SER A 228 8.42 5.71 9.04
C SER A 228 8.46 6.93 9.96
N GLY A 229 7.92 6.78 11.16
CA GLY A 229 7.89 7.83 12.18
C GLY A 229 6.75 8.84 12.03
N MET A 230 5.81 8.59 11.11
CA MET A 230 4.62 9.43 10.92
C MET A 230 3.35 8.64 11.20
N SER A 231 2.38 9.28 11.88
CA SER A 231 1.05 8.68 12.05
C SER A 231 0.21 8.88 10.78
N PRO A 232 -0.83 8.06 10.53
CA PRO A 232 -1.68 8.21 9.35
C PRO A 232 -2.21 9.65 9.16
N PHE A 233 -2.75 10.25 10.22
CA PHE A 233 -3.34 11.60 10.09
C PHE A 233 -2.29 12.69 9.84
N GLU A 234 -1.09 12.57 10.44
CA GLU A 234 0.00 13.50 10.15
C GLU A 234 0.51 13.35 8.71
N SER A 235 0.56 12.12 8.17
CA SER A 235 0.82 11.90 6.75
C SER A 235 -0.24 12.58 5.90
N LEU A 236 -1.52 12.41 6.22
CA LEU A 236 -2.59 13.04 5.45
C LEU A 236 -2.48 14.58 5.45
N VAL A 237 -2.15 15.20 6.59
CA VAL A 237 -1.94 16.65 6.69
C VAL A 237 -0.78 17.11 5.80
N LYS A 238 0.36 16.40 5.84
CA LYS A 238 1.52 16.67 4.97
C LYS A 238 1.13 16.58 3.49
N GLU A 239 0.56 15.46 3.07
CA GLU A 239 0.18 15.21 1.68
C GLU A 239 -0.88 16.20 1.18
N SER A 240 -1.81 16.62 2.06
CA SER A 240 -2.83 17.62 1.72
C SER A 240 -2.23 18.99 1.39
N MET A 241 -1.11 19.35 2.03
CA MET A 241 -0.38 20.56 1.68
C MET A 241 0.43 20.37 0.38
N GLU A 242 1.19 19.28 0.28
CA GLU A 242 2.11 19.03 -0.84
C GLU A 242 1.40 18.80 -2.18
N GLU A 243 0.31 18.01 -2.19
CA GLU A 243 -0.41 17.68 -3.43
C GLU A 243 -1.52 18.68 -3.75
N ALA A 244 -2.15 19.26 -2.73
CA ALA A 244 -3.42 19.99 -2.87
C ALA A 244 -3.41 21.43 -2.32
N SER A 245 -2.29 21.94 -1.80
CA SER A 245 -2.20 23.29 -1.21
C SER A 245 -3.23 23.57 -0.11
N LEU A 246 -3.76 22.54 0.56
CA LEU A 246 -4.76 22.73 1.60
C LEU A 246 -4.09 23.13 2.90
N ALA A 247 -4.61 24.19 3.52
CA ALA A 247 -4.10 24.67 4.78
C ALA A 247 -4.35 23.65 5.90
N GLU A 248 -3.33 23.45 6.75
CA GLU A 248 -3.35 22.47 7.83
C GLU A 248 -4.56 22.65 8.77
N ASP A 249 -4.94 23.89 9.09
CA ASP A 249 -6.07 24.19 9.96
C ASP A 249 -7.41 23.79 9.34
N ILE A 250 -7.55 23.85 8.02
CA ILE A 250 -8.72 23.35 7.29
C ILE A 250 -8.79 21.83 7.36
N VAL A 251 -7.69 21.15 7.01
CA VAL A 251 -7.62 19.68 7.00
C VAL A 251 -7.90 19.14 8.39
N ARG A 252 -7.22 19.64 9.43
CA ARG A 252 -7.40 19.16 10.80
C ARG A 252 -8.81 19.37 11.34
N LYS A 253 -9.51 20.42 10.88
CA LYS A 253 -10.84 20.77 11.37
C LYS A 253 -11.97 20.05 10.65
N HIS A 254 -11.81 19.80 9.36
CA HIS A 254 -12.89 19.33 8.49
C HIS A 254 -12.74 17.89 8.00
N THR A 255 -11.59 17.27 8.22
CA THR A 255 -11.36 15.89 7.81
C THR A 255 -11.75 14.90 8.91
N HIS A 256 -12.43 13.83 8.52
CA HIS A 256 -12.84 12.74 9.39
C HIS A 256 -12.25 11.43 8.91
N SER A 257 -11.76 10.59 9.84
CA SER A 257 -11.43 9.19 9.53
C SER A 257 -12.72 8.40 9.37
N VAL A 258 -12.84 7.65 8.28
CA VAL A 258 -14.08 6.96 7.90
C VAL A 258 -13.90 5.45 7.67
N GLY A 259 -12.69 4.94 7.85
CA GLY A 259 -12.39 3.52 7.75
C GLY A 259 -11.00 3.26 7.21
N ALA A 260 -10.80 2.04 6.70
CA ALA A 260 -9.64 1.66 5.93
C ALA A 260 -10.05 0.60 4.90
N VAL A 261 -9.41 0.60 3.75
CA VAL A 261 -9.54 -0.46 2.74
C VAL A 261 -8.25 -1.26 2.68
N SER A 262 -8.34 -2.51 2.26
CA SER A 262 -7.19 -3.43 2.14
C SER A 262 -7.40 -4.35 0.94
N TYR A 263 -6.34 -4.55 0.16
CA TYR A 263 -6.35 -5.35 -1.07
C TYR A 263 -4.98 -5.96 -1.33
N PHE A 264 -4.93 -7.13 -1.97
CA PHE A 264 -3.67 -7.76 -2.33
C PHE A 264 -3.31 -7.44 -3.78
N PHE A 265 -2.51 -6.39 -3.98
CA PHE A 265 -2.06 -6.00 -5.31
C PHE A 265 -0.79 -6.74 -5.73
N GLN A 266 -0.74 -7.19 -6.97
CA GLN A 266 0.42 -7.72 -7.66
C GLN A 266 0.72 -6.85 -8.88
N LYS A 267 1.94 -6.32 -8.94
CA LYS A 267 2.44 -5.58 -10.09
C LYS A 267 3.48 -6.39 -10.86
N GLY A 268 3.08 -6.92 -12.00
CA GLY A 268 3.89 -7.91 -12.72
C GLY A 268 3.95 -9.17 -11.86
N ARG A 269 5.07 -9.39 -11.18
CA ARG A 269 5.23 -10.46 -10.20
C ARG A 269 5.33 -9.97 -8.75
N TRP A 270 5.54 -8.67 -8.52
CA TRP A 270 5.87 -8.19 -7.18
C TRP A 270 4.63 -8.03 -6.32
N LEU A 271 4.73 -8.48 -5.07
CA LEU A 271 3.63 -8.56 -4.12
C LEU A 271 3.52 -7.27 -3.32
N GLN A 272 2.35 -6.65 -3.33
CA GLN A 272 2.06 -5.39 -2.67
C GLN A 272 0.72 -5.49 -1.91
N PRO A 273 0.68 -6.24 -0.79
CA PRO A 273 -0.45 -6.15 0.11
C PRO A 273 -0.48 -4.76 0.75
N GLU A 274 -1.57 -4.04 0.58
CA GLU A 274 -1.68 -2.62 0.93
C GLU A 274 -2.91 -2.39 1.82
N VAL A 275 -2.75 -1.52 2.83
CA VAL A 275 -3.83 -0.99 3.67
C VAL A 275 -3.87 0.53 3.49
N GLU A 276 -5.01 1.07 3.10
CA GLU A 276 -5.19 2.50 2.91
C GLU A 276 -6.16 3.05 3.97
N PHE A 277 -5.69 3.94 4.83
CA PHE A 277 -6.56 4.64 5.79
C PHE A 277 -7.37 5.71 5.05
N VAL A 278 -8.70 5.63 5.18
CA VAL A 278 -9.61 6.45 4.40
C VAL A 278 -10.14 7.61 5.23
N TYR A 279 -10.15 8.78 4.61
CA TYR A 279 -10.60 10.03 5.17
C TYR A 279 -11.57 10.75 4.24
N ASP A 280 -12.50 11.48 4.85
CA ASP A 280 -13.46 12.31 4.13
C ASP A 280 -13.34 13.76 4.60
N LEU A 281 -13.36 14.69 3.66
CA LEU A 281 -13.45 16.12 3.91
C LEU A 281 -14.70 16.65 3.20
N GLU A 282 -15.78 16.83 3.95
CA GLU A 282 -17.01 17.41 3.42
C GLU A 282 -16.93 18.94 3.45
N ILE A 283 -17.01 19.57 2.28
CA ILE A 283 -17.11 21.02 2.14
C ILE A 283 -18.47 21.46 2.70
N PRO A 284 -18.51 22.35 3.72
CA PRO A 284 -19.76 22.78 4.31
C PRO A 284 -20.73 23.35 3.27
N SER A 285 -21.98 22.86 3.24
CA SER A 285 -23.00 23.29 2.27
C SER A 285 -23.39 24.78 2.39
N THR A 286 -23.01 25.44 3.49
CA THR A 286 -23.17 26.88 3.69
C THR A 286 -22.13 27.71 2.94
N LEU A 287 -21.04 27.08 2.48
CA LEU A 287 -20.00 27.73 1.71
C LEU A 287 -20.24 27.49 0.21
N PRO A 288 -19.92 28.47 -0.65
CA PRO A 288 -19.95 28.26 -2.10
C PRO A 288 -18.89 27.23 -2.51
N GLU A 289 -19.14 26.56 -3.63
CA GLU A 289 -18.24 25.55 -4.22
C GLU A 289 -16.86 26.15 -4.55
N GLU A 290 -16.82 27.44 -4.89
CA GLU A 290 -15.60 28.21 -5.17
C GLU A 290 -14.92 28.77 -3.90
N SER A 291 -15.24 28.24 -2.71
CA SER A 291 -14.55 28.67 -1.49
C SER A 291 -13.07 28.32 -1.57
N ASP A 292 -12.23 29.35 -1.71
CA ASP A 292 -10.77 29.23 -1.86
C ASP A 292 -10.10 28.33 -0.80
N SER A 293 -10.64 28.27 0.41
CA SER A 293 -10.09 27.46 1.51
C SER A 293 -10.21 25.96 1.30
N PHE A 294 -11.12 25.50 0.43
CA PHE A 294 -11.39 24.09 0.16
C PHE A 294 -11.04 23.67 -1.26
N GLN A 295 -10.60 24.62 -2.10
CA GLN A 295 -10.24 24.34 -3.48
C GLN A 295 -8.80 23.81 -3.54
N PRO A 296 -8.59 22.53 -3.87
CA PRO A 296 -7.25 21.98 -4.00
C PRO A 296 -6.53 22.56 -5.21
N LYS A 297 -5.24 22.87 -5.06
CA LYS A 297 -4.38 23.41 -6.11
C LYS A 297 -3.04 22.65 -6.11
N PRO A 298 -2.51 22.23 -7.27
CA PRO A 298 -1.23 21.53 -7.30
C PRO A 298 -0.10 22.43 -6.78
N LEU A 299 0.83 21.87 -6.00
CA LEU A 299 1.95 22.62 -5.42
C LEU A 299 3.32 22.04 -5.79
N ASP A 300 3.55 20.76 -5.51
CA ASP A 300 4.88 20.12 -5.61
C ASP A 300 5.20 19.48 -6.98
N GLY A 301 4.23 19.48 -7.90
CA GLY A 301 4.34 18.89 -9.23
C GLY A 301 3.97 17.40 -9.32
N GLU A 302 3.44 16.80 -8.25
CA GLU A 302 2.91 15.44 -8.24
C GLU A 302 1.51 15.33 -8.84
N VAL A 303 0.73 16.42 -8.78
CA VAL A 303 -0.58 16.58 -9.40
C VAL A 303 -0.50 17.53 -10.60
N GLU A 304 -1.15 17.16 -11.71
CA GLU A 304 -1.25 18.02 -12.91
C GLU A 304 -2.37 19.07 -12.74
N LYS A 305 -3.54 18.61 -12.26
CA LYS A 305 -4.74 19.44 -12.09
C LYS A 305 -5.75 18.75 -11.18
N PHE A 306 -6.69 19.55 -10.68
CA PHE A 306 -7.89 19.10 -10.01
C PHE A 306 -9.13 19.42 -10.85
N GLU A 307 -10.10 18.52 -10.86
CA GLU A 307 -11.43 18.73 -11.46
C GLU A 307 -12.50 18.53 -10.38
N PHE A 308 -13.49 19.43 -10.32
CA PHE A 308 -14.65 19.26 -9.45
C PHE A 308 -15.78 18.61 -10.24
N LEU A 309 -15.99 17.31 -10.02
CA LEU A 309 -16.80 16.48 -10.88
C LEU A 309 -18.08 16.02 -10.18
N PRO A 310 -19.20 15.95 -10.90
CA PRO A 310 -20.39 15.26 -10.42
C PRO A 310 -20.09 13.78 -10.17
N LEU A 311 -20.70 13.21 -9.12
CA LEU A 311 -20.52 11.81 -8.75
C LEU A 311 -20.81 10.85 -9.91
N SER A 312 -21.83 11.15 -10.72
CA SER A 312 -22.16 10.36 -11.91
C SER A 312 -21.00 10.27 -12.91
N GLU A 313 -20.28 11.38 -13.14
CA GLU A 313 -19.09 11.40 -14.00
C GLU A 313 -17.91 10.67 -13.34
N VAL A 314 -17.73 10.79 -12.02
CA VAL A 314 -16.71 10.01 -11.28
C VAL A 314 -16.94 8.51 -11.48
N VAL A 315 -18.18 8.03 -11.29
CA VAL A 315 -18.56 6.62 -11.53
C VAL A 315 -18.33 6.22 -12.99
N ALA A 316 -18.72 7.06 -13.95
CA ALA A 316 -18.46 6.79 -15.37
C ALA A 316 -16.95 6.67 -15.67
N ARG A 317 -16.10 7.45 -15.00
CA ARG A 317 -14.64 7.37 -15.16
C ARG A 317 -14.04 6.14 -14.46
N ILE A 318 -14.63 5.66 -13.35
CA ILE A 318 -14.29 4.36 -12.75
C ILE A 318 -14.58 3.22 -13.74
N HIS A 319 -15.77 3.20 -14.36
CA HIS A 319 -16.11 2.22 -15.40
C HIS A 319 -15.22 2.29 -16.64
N LYS A 320 -14.68 3.47 -16.96
CA LYS A 320 -13.70 3.61 -18.06
C LYS A 320 -12.28 3.16 -17.67
N GLY A 321 -12.04 2.74 -16.43
CA GLY A 321 -10.73 2.30 -15.97
C GLY A 321 -9.69 3.43 -15.88
N LEU A 322 -10.13 4.68 -15.67
CA LEU A 322 -9.22 5.85 -15.72
C LEU A 322 -8.52 6.16 -14.39
N PHE A 323 -9.02 5.60 -13.29
CA PHE A 323 -8.46 5.77 -11.95
C PHE A 323 -7.33 4.78 -11.69
N LYS A 324 -6.28 5.23 -10.98
CA LYS A 324 -5.30 4.32 -10.40
C LYS A 324 -6.07 3.25 -9.59
N PRO A 325 -5.71 1.96 -9.68
CA PRO A 325 -6.53 0.88 -9.12
C PRO A 325 -6.99 1.08 -7.67
N ASN A 326 -6.07 1.42 -6.76
CA ASN A 326 -6.44 1.63 -5.35
C ASN A 326 -7.32 2.86 -5.12
N CYS A 327 -7.27 3.86 -5.99
CA CYS A 327 -8.13 5.04 -5.89
C CYS A 327 -9.56 4.71 -6.29
N ALA A 328 -9.74 3.80 -7.25
CA ALA A 328 -11.05 3.25 -7.58
C ALA A 328 -11.62 2.46 -6.39
N VAL A 329 -10.81 1.67 -5.68
CA VAL A 329 -11.22 0.97 -4.45
C VAL A 329 -11.71 1.95 -3.38
N VAL A 330 -10.97 3.02 -3.10
CA VAL A 330 -11.38 4.05 -2.12
C VAL A 330 -12.68 4.74 -2.54
N LEU A 331 -12.89 5.01 -3.82
CA LEU A 331 -14.14 5.59 -4.30
C LEU A 331 -15.31 4.60 -4.24
N VAL A 332 -15.07 3.31 -4.45
CA VAL A 332 -16.09 2.26 -4.25
C VAL A 332 -16.48 2.16 -2.78
N ASP A 333 -15.53 2.21 -1.84
CA ASP A 333 -15.79 2.33 -0.41
C ASP A 333 -16.62 3.58 -0.08
N PHE A 334 -16.27 4.74 -0.65
CA PHE A 334 -17.06 5.97 -0.51
C PHE A 334 -18.52 5.79 -0.99
N LEU A 335 -18.71 5.17 -2.16
CA LEU A 335 -20.03 4.91 -2.72
C LEU A 335 -20.87 4.00 -1.81
N ILE A 336 -20.24 3.00 -1.17
CA ILE A 336 -20.90 2.11 -0.20
C ILE A 336 -21.26 2.86 1.09
N ARG A 337 -20.29 3.53 1.74
CA ARG A 337 -20.49 4.22 3.02
C ARG A 337 -21.52 5.35 2.94
N HIS A 338 -21.64 5.98 1.78
CA HIS A 338 -22.62 7.05 1.55
C HIS A 338 -23.93 6.57 0.90
N GLY A 339 -24.11 5.27 0.69
CA GLY A 339 -25.38 4.68 0.25
C GLY A 339 -25.71 4.89 -1.23
N PHE A 340 -24.72 5.20 -2.07
CA PHE A 340 -24.89 5.26 -3.53
C PHE A 340 -24.87 3.88 -4.16
N ILE A 341 -24.23 2.91 -3.50
CA ILE A 341 -24.30 1.49 -3.81
C ILE A 341 -24.89 0.81 -2.58
N THR A 342 -25.93 0.00 -2.79
CA THR A 342 -26.58 -0.80 -1.75
C THR A 342 -26.73 -2.24 -2.22
N PRO A 343 -27.02 -3.19 -1.31
CA PRO A 343 -27.28 -4.59 -1.68
C PRO A 343 -28.39 -4.76 -2.75
N GLU A 344 -29.34 -3.82 -2.82
CA GLU A 344 -30.44 -3.83 -3.79
C GLU A 344 -30.05 -3.30 -5.18
N LEU A 345 -28.95 -2.54 -5.28
CA LEU A 345 -28.53 -1.87 -6.51
C LEU A 345 -27.31 -2.54 -7.18
N GLU A 346 -26.45 -3.22 -6.41
CA GLU A 346 -25.22 -3.83 -6.92
C GLU A 346 -25.25 -5.35 -6.70
N PRO A 347 -25.38 -6.15 -7.78
CA PRO A 347 -25.42 -7.61 -7.69
C PRO A 347 -24.20 -8.25 -7.00
N ASN A 348 -23.03 -7.62 -7.10
CA ASN A 348 -21.78 -8.13 -6.53
C ASN A 348 -21.44 -7.46 -5.18
N TYR A 349 -22.40 -6.81 -4.52
CA TYR A 349 -22.16 -5.97 -3.34
C TYR A 349 -21.33 -6.65 -2.25
N LEU A 350 -21.66 -7.90 -1.91
CA LEU A 350 -20.97 -8.63 -0.85
C LEU A 350 -19.54 -9.02 -1.24
N GLU A 351 -19.31 -9.37 -2.50
CA GLU A 351 -17.97 -9.69 -3.00
C GLU A 351 -17.10 -8.43 -3.03
N ILE A 352 -17.62 -7.33 -3.58
CA ILE A 352 -16.97 -6.02 -3.56
C ILE A 352 -16.60 -5.65 -2.11
N ASN A 353 -17.57 -5.68 -1.19
CA ASN A 353 -17.34 -5.28 0.19
C ASN A 353 -16.32 -6.19 0.91
N THR A 354 -16.24 -7.46 0.54
CA THR A 354 -15.26 -8.39 1.12
C THR A 354 -13.85 -8.15 0.56
N ARG A 355 -13.73 -7.96 -0.77
CA ARG A 355 -12.44 -7.73 -1.45
C ARG A 355 -11.77 -6.42 -1.06
N ILE A 356 -12.55 -5.35 -0.84
CA ILE A 356 -11.99 -4.07 -0.37
C ILE A 356 -11.58 -4.11 1.11
N HIS A 357 -11.85 -5.21 1.82
CA HIS A 357 -11.41 -5.48 3.19
C HIS A 357 -10.61 -6.80 3.26
N SER A 358 -9.77 -7.05 2.25
CA SER A 358 -8.96 -8.25 2.15
C SER A 358 -8.07 -8.44 3.39
N THR A 359 -8.04 -9.66 3.91
CA THR A 359 -7.11 -10.03 5.00
C THR A 359 -5.77 -10.54 4.47
N PHE A 360 -5.57 -10.50 3.15
CA PHE A 360 -4.40 -11.06 2.44
C PHE A 360 -4.17 -12.55 2.68
N GLU A 361 -5.18 -13.26 3.21
CA GLU A 361 -5.05 -14.62 3.71
C GLU A 361 -3.93 -14.73 4.77
N TYR A 362 -3.67 -13.63 5.50
CA TYR A 362 -2.50 -13.46 6.37
C TYR A 362 -2.32 -14.60 7.38
N THR A 363 -3.42 -15.12 7.94
CA THR A 363 -3.38 -16.26 8.88
C THR A 363 -2.90 -17.58 8.26
N GLN A 364 -2.89 -17.67 6.93
CA GLN A 364 -2.40 -18.82 6.16
C GLN A 364 -0.93 -18.67 5.75
N TRP A 365 -0.33 -17.47 5.83
CA TRP A 365 1.07 -17.28 5.48
C TRP A 365 2.01 -18.15 6.33
N ALA A 366 1.67 -18.36 7.60
CA ALA A 366 2.40 -19.24 8.51
C ALA A 366 2.25 -20.75 8.22
N ARG A 367 1.40 -21.11 7.24
CA ARG A 367 1.04 -22.50 6.92
C ARG A 367 1.52 -22.95 5.54
N ILE A 368 2.29 -22.11 4.86
CA ILE A 368 3.02 -22.46 3.64
C ILE A 368 4.29 -23.21 4.03
#